data_AF-A0A9W4LKP3-F1
#
_entry.id   AF-A0A9W4LKP3-F1
#
_cell.length_a   1.000
_cell.length_b   1.000
_cell.length_c   1.000
_cell.angle_alpha   90.00
_cell.angle_beta   90.00
_cell.angle_gamma   90.00
#
_symmetry.space_group_name_H-M   'P 1'
#
loop_
_entity.id
_entity.type
_entity.pdbx_description
1 polymer ?
#
loop_
_entity_poly.entity_id
_entity_poly.type
_entity_poly.pdbx_seq_one_letter_code
_entity_poly.pdbx_strand_id
1 'polypeptide(L)'
;MKRNVEECKSVLADLEKASGADRELDARIDAVLRAGKASMRDSSPWAWLNFPTWRHHDQAAGMCGVVHDDGSFGMVWDSEPFTSSLDATIALVERVLPGHQINLHWYIVHAEASIGSASHPLAQAVAPTPPLALLTALFRALIAQMEKAE
;
A
#
# COMPACT_ATOMS: atom_id res chain seq x y z
N MET A 1 2.23 16.13 -0.89
CA MET A 1 1.93 15.52 0.42
C MET A 1 3.15 14.70 0.84
N LYS A 2 3.76 15.00 1.99
CA LYS A 2 4.91 14.22 2.46
C LYS A 2 4.40 12.90 3.03
N ARG A 3 4.80 11.78 2.43
CA ARG A 3 4.59 10.45 3.01
C ARG A 3 5.49 10.32 4.25
N ASN A 4 5.01 9.62 5.28
CA ASN A 4 5.79 9.37 6.49
C ASN A 4 6.62 8.08 6.30
N VAL A 5 7.95 8.20 6.35
CA VAL A 5 8.86 7.06 6.18
C VAL A 5 8.66 6.00 7.26
N GLU A 6 8.36 6.41 8.50
CA GLU A 6 8.17 5.50 9.63
C GLU A 6 6.87 4.68 9.50
N GLU A 7 5.80 5.28 8.97
CA GLU A 7 4.57 4.55 8.66
C GLU A 7 4.81 3.51 7.54
N CYS A 8 5.60 3.87 6.53
CA CYS A 8 5.97 2.93 5.47
C CYS A 8 6.84 1.78 5.99
N LYS A 9 7.79 2.06 6.89
CA LYS A 9 8.61 1.03 7.57
C LYS A 9 7.75 0.11 8.43
N SER A 10 6.75 0.66 9.14
CA SER A 10 5.82 -0.14 9.93
C SER A 10 5.00 -1.10 9.06
N VAL A 11 4.42 -0.63 7.96
CA VAL A 11 3.66 -1.51 7.03
C VAL A 11 4.57 -2.55 6.38
N LEU A 12 5.80 -2.19 6.02
CA LEU A 12 6.79 -3.14 5.48
C LEU A 12 7.07 -4.28 6.47
N ALA A 13 7.26 -3.96 7.75
CA ALA A 13 7.53 -4.96 8.78
C ALA A 13 6.39 -5.97 8.97
N ASP A 14 5.15 -5.57 8.68
CA ASP A 14 3.99 -6.46 8.74
C ASP A 14 3.82 -7.27 7.46
N LEU A 15 4.09 -6.67 6.29
CA LEU A 15 4.16 -7.39 5.01
C LEU A 15 5.20 -8.52 5.02
N GLU A 16 6.36 -8.30 5.66
CA GLU A 16 7.42 -9.32 5.78
C GLU A 16 7.03 -10.50 6.68
N LYS A 17 6.02 -10.34 7.54
CA LYS A 17 5.48 -11.41 8.41
C LYS A 17 4.25 -12.08 7.82
N ALA A 18 3.57 -11.42 6.89
CA ALA A 18 2.34 -11.93 6.29
C ALA A 18 2.60 -13.21 5.48
N SER A 19 1.74 -14.20 5.66
CA SER A 19 1.80 -15.48 4.94
C SER A 19 0.71 -15.65 3.89
N GLY A 20 -0.25 -14.71 3.82
CA GLY A 20 -1.38 -14.77 2.91
C GLY A 20 -2.21 -13.49 2.94
N ALA A 21 -3.49 -13.63 2.60
CA ALA A 21 -4.45 -12.53 2.60
C ALA A 21 -4.67 -11.97 4.01
N ASP A 22 -4.65 -10.65 4.14
CA ASP A 22 -4.85 -9.93 5.40
C ASP A 22 -5.59 -8.60 5.15
N ARG A 23 -6.86 -8.55 5.56
CA ARG A 23 -7.73 -7.37 5.39
C ARG A 23 -7.37 -6.23 6.33
N GLU A 24 -6.79 -6.49 7.50
CA GLU A 24 -6.33 -5.41 8.38
C GLU A 24 -5.10 -4.73 7.77
N LEU A 25 -4.18 -5.54 7.22
CA LEU A 25 -3.01 -5.03 6.50
C LEU A 25 -3.42 -4.26 5.23
N ASP A 26 -4.43 -4.72 4.49
CA ASP A 26 -4.99 -4.00 3.35
C ASP A 26 -5.42 -2.57 3.74
N ALA A 27 -6.22 -2.45 4.81
CA ALA A 27 -6.70 -1.15 5.28
C ALA A 27 -5.57 -0.25 5.77
N ARG A 28 -4.51 -0.81 6.34
CA ARG A 28 -3.31 -0.06 6.75
C ARG A 28 -2.51 0.43 5.55
N ILE A 29 -2.35 -0.40 4.52
CA ILE A 29 -1.75 0.01 3.24
C ILE A 29 -2.55 1.16 2.64
N ASP A 30 -3.88 1.06 2.63
CA ASP A 30 -4.76 2.11 2.13
C ASP A 30 -4.57 3.42 2.91
N ALA A 31 -4.61 3.35 4.24
CA ALA A 31 -4.42 4.51 5.11
C ALA A 31 -3.08 5.23 4.87
N VAL A 32 -1.97 4.47 4.85
CA VAL A 32 -0.62 5.02 4.70
C VAL A 32 -0.40 5.61 3.31
N LEU A 33 -0.84 4.91 2.27
CA LEU A 33 -0.64 5.35 0.89
C LEU A 33 -1.72 6.32 0.41
N ARG A 34 -2.77 6.51 1.20
CA ARG A 34 -3.95 7.30 0.80
C ARG A 34 -4.48 6.81 -0.54
N ALA A 35 -4.59 5.49 -0.65
CA ALA A 35 -4.83 4.84 -1.93
C ALA A 35 -6.27 5.09 -2.36
N GLY A 36 -7.26 4.66 -1.58
CA GLY A 36 -8.69 4.76 -1.80
C GLY A 36 -9.18 4.14 -3.12
N LYS A 37 -10.47 3.78 -3.16
CA LYS A 37 -11.12 3.46 -4.43
C LYS A 37 -11.14 4.71 -5.33
N ALA A 38 -10.95 4.52 -6.64
CA ALA A 38 -10.97 5.63 -7.59
C ALA A 38 -12.30 6.41 -7.52
N SER A 39 -13.42 5.68 -7.46
CA SER A 39 -14.76 6.24 -7.34
C SER A 39 -14.94 7.17 -6.14
N MET A 40 -14.31 6.86 -5.00
CA MET A 40 -14.38 7.72 -3.83
C MET A 40 -13.59 9.02 -3.98
N ARG A 41 -12.43 8.95 -4.64
CA ARG A 41 -11.62 10.13 -4.92
C ARG A 41 -12.38 11.10 -5.80
N ASP A 42 -13.05 10.56 -6.80
CA ASP A 42 -13.85 11.34 -7.74
C ASP A 42 -15.12 11.91 -7.07
N SER A 43 -15.76 11.15 -6.18
CA SER A 43 -16.98 11.59 -5.49
C SER A 43 -16.71 12.55 -4.32
N SER A 44 -15.51 12.59 -3.76
CA SER A 44 -15.19 13.40 -2.58
C SER A 44 -13.74 13.93 -2.59
N PRO A 45 -13.36 14.70 -3.63
CA PRO A 45 -11.99 15.20 -3.78
C PRO A 45 -11.58 16.14 -2.62
N TRP A 46 -12.54 16.85 -2.04
CA TRP A 46 -12.30 17.73 -0.90
C TRP A 46 -11.79 16.96 0.34
N ALA A 47 -12.28 15.75 0.59
CA ALA A 47 -11.88 14.97 1.77
C ALA A 47 -10.39 14.56 1.67
N TRP A 48 -9.95 14.21 0.47
CA TRP A 48 -8.55 13.85 0.19
C TRP A 48 -7.57 15.01 0.34
N LEU A 49 -8.02 16.22 0.03
CA LEU A 49 -7.19 17.43 0.09
C LEU A 49 -7.09 17.99 1.51
N ASN A 50 -8.12 17.79 2.34
CA ASN A 50 -8.27 18.55 3.59
C ASN A 50 -8.11 17.71 4.86
N PHE A 51 -8.27 16.38 4.81
CA PHE A 51 -8.13 15.56 6.01
C PHE A 51 -6.73 14.97 6.17
N PRO A 52 -6.00 15.33 7.24
CA PRO A 52 -4.59 14.98 7.39
C PRO A 52 -4.39 13.54 7.86
N THR A 53 -5.35 12.94 8.58
CA THR A 53 -5.13 11.68 9.30
C THR A 53 -6.06 10.58 8.80
N TRP A 54 -5.45 9.46 8.43
CA TRP A 54 -6.11 8.29 7.85
C TRP A 54 -5.73 7.09 8.71
N ARG A 55 -6.69 6.22 9.05
CA ARG A 55 -6.43 5.02 9.87
C ARG A 55 -7.27 3.85 9.38
N HIS A 56 -6.77 2.64 9.60
CA HIS A 56 -7.59 1.43 9.51
C HIS A 56 -8.58 1.39 10.68
N HIS A 57 -9.74 0.78 10.47
CA HIS A 57 -10.80 0.71 11.48
C HIS A 57 -10.55 -0.45 12.44
N ASP A 58 -10.39 -0.14 13.73
CA ASP A 58 -10.00 -1.14 14.75
C ASP A 58 -11.04 -2.24 14.96
N GLN A 59 -12.29 -2.01 14.56
CA GLN A 59 -13.41 -2.94 14.76
C GLN A 59 -13.93 -3.57 13.44
N ALA A 60 -13.36 -3.22 12.29
CA ALA A 60 -13.84 -3.68 11.00
C ALA A 60 -12.69 -3.91 10.03
N ALA A 61 -12.25 -5.17 9.91
CA ALA A 61 -11.17 -5.57 9.03
C ALA A 61 -11.46 -5.16 7.57
N GLY A 62 -10.46 -4.62 6.89
CA GLY A 62 -10.60 -4.11 5.53
C GLY A 62 -11.21 -2.72 5.44
N MET A 63 -11.61 -2.09 6.54
CA MET A 63 -12.15 -0.72 6.51
C MET A 63 -11.06 0.31 6.84
N CYS A 64 -11.01 1.38 6.07
CA CYS A 64 -10.16 2.54 6.30
C CYS A 64 -11.02 3.80 6.36
N GLY A 65 -10.60 4.80 7.11
CA GLY A 65 -11.34 6.03 7.23
C GLY A 65 -10.48 7.24 7.60
N VAL A 66 -11.09 8.40 7.40
CA VAL A 66 -10.61 9.67 7.93
C VAL A 66 -10.84 9.70 9.44
N VAL A 67 -9.83 10.13 10.19
CA VAL A 67 -9.90 10.29 11.64
C VAL A 67 -9.97 11.77 12.00
N HIS A 68 -10.95 12.13 12.82
CA HIS A 68 -11.11 13.47 13.39
C HIS A 68 -10.13 13.71 14.55
N ASP A 69 -9.99 14.97 14.98
CA ASP A 69 -9.09 15.35 16.08
C ASP A 69 -9.45 14.68 17.42
N ASP A 70 -10.71 14.29 17.59
CA ASP A 70 -11.21 13.54 18.77
C ASP A 70 -10.98 12.02 18.67
N GLY A 71 -10.35 11.56 17.59
CA GLY A 71 -10.07 10.15 17.33
C GLY A 71 -11.24 9.36 16.74
N SER A 72 -12.41 9.99 16.54
CA SER A 72 -13.56 9.36 15.89
C SER A 72 -13.35 9.23 14.38
N PHE A 73 -13.99 8.22 13.79
CA PHE A 73 -14.03 8.07 12.34
C PHE A 73 -15.09 8.97 11.72
N GLY A 74 -14.70 9.70 10.68
CA GLY A 74 -15.61 10.46 9.83
C GLY A 74 -16.08 9.61 8.65
N MET A 75 -15.47 9.82 7.50
CA MET A 75 -15.72 9.03 6.30
C MET A 75 -14.98 7.70 6.38
N VAL A 76 -15.68 6.58 6.20
CA VAL A 76 -15.13 5.22 6.25
C VAL A 76 -15.51 4.47 4.97
N TRP A 77 -14.62 3.63 4.47
CA TRP A 77 -14.84 2.81 3.29
C TRP A 77 -14.09 1.49 3.37
N ASP A 78 -14.47 0.59 2.47
CA ASP A 78 -13.82 -0.69 2.26
C ASP A 78 -12.57 -0.52 1.37
N SER A 79 -11.42 -0.88 1.93
CA SER A 79 -10.12 -0.94 1.26
C SER A 79 -10.14 -1.95 0.12
N GLU A 80 -9.34 -1.73 -0.92
CA GLU A 80 -9.12 -2.78 -1.91
C GLU A 80 -8.39 -3.99 -1.29
N PRO A 81 -8.58 -5.20 -1.83
CA PRO A 81 -7.95 -6.44 -1.34
C PRO A 81 -6.49 -6.59 -1.79
N PHE A 82 -5.62 -5.65 -1.38
CA PHE A 82 -4.24 -5.56 -1.86
C PHE A 82 -3.39 -6.82 -1.60
N THR A 83 -3.58 -7.50 -0.48
CA THR A 83 -2.82 -8.70 -0.07
C THR A 83 -3.32 -9.98 -0.72
N SER A 84 -4.53 -9.97 -1.30
CA SER A 84 -5.15 -11.15 -1.91
C SER A 84 -5.46 -11.01 -3.42
N SER A 85 -5.43 -9.80 -3.97
CA SER A 85 -5.69 -9.52 -5.38
C SER A 85 -4.48 -8.88 -6.06
N LEU A 86 -3.88 -9.63 -6.98
CA LEU A 86 -2.75 -9.14 -7.78
C LEU A 86 -3.13 -7.90 -8.61
N ASP A 87 -4.34 -7.86 -9.17
CA ASP A 87 -4.82 -6.73 -9.96
C ASP A 87 -4.93 -5.46 -9.10
N ALA A 88 -5.43 -5.58 -7.87
CA ALA A 88 -5.48 -4.47 -6.92
C ALA A 88 -4.07 -3.98 -6.55
N THR A 89 -3.12 -4.89 -6.38
CA THR A 89 -1.71 -4.54 -6.11
C THR A 89 -1.07 -3.83 -7.30
N ILE A 90 -1.25 -4.31 -8.54
CA ILE A 90 -0.70 -3.69 -9.74
C ILE A 90 -1.26 -2.27 -9.90
N ALA A 91 -2.58 -2.12 -9.81
CA ALA A 91 -3.23 -0.81 -9.89
C ALA A 91 -2.77 0.16 -8.78
N LEU A 92 -2.38 -0.36 -7.62
CA LEU A 92 -1.76 0.44 -6.55
C LEU A 92 -0.34 0.86 -6.92
N VAL A 93 0.49 -0.03 -7.46
CA VAL A 93 1.87 0.29 -7.88
C VAL A 93 1.87 1.36 -8.97
N GLU A 94 1.08 1.18 -10.03
CA GLU A 94 0.98 2.14 -11.15
C GLU A 94 0.58 3.54 -10.68
N ARG A 95 -0.28 3.60 -9.66
CA ARG A 95 -0.75 4.85 -9.07
C ARG A 95 0.31 5.53 -8.20
N VAL A 96 1.04 4.75 -7.40
CA VAL A 96 1.94 5.27 -6.37
C VAL A 96 3.35 5.54 -6.93
N LEU A 97 3.76 4.77 -7.95
CA LEU A 97 5.03 4.84 -8.66
C LEU A 97 4.81 4.82 -10.20
N PRO A 98 4.17 5.86 -10.76
CA PRO A 98 3.87 5.89 -12.19
C PRO A 98 5.14 5.77 -13.05
N GLY A 99 5.03 5.02 -14.14
CA GLY A 99 6.11 4.81 -15.12
C GLY A 99 7.18 3.78 -14.72
N HIS A 100 7.11 3.17 -13.54
CA HIS A 100 8.03 2.10 -13.15
C HIS A 100 7.57 0.76 -13.73
N GLN A 101 8.52 -0.09 -14.15
CA GLN A 101 8.20 -1.45 -14.60
C GLN A 101 8.03 -2.37 -13.38
N ILE A 102 7.14 -3.34 -13.53
CA ILE A 102 6.93 -4.43 -12.57
C ILE A 102 7.47 -5.70 -13.22
N ASN A 103 8.39 -6.40 -12.54
CA ASN A 103 8.76 -7.76 -12.90
C ASN A 103 8.32 -8.68 -11.77
N LEU A 104 7.58 -9.73 -12.13
CA LEU A 104 7.00 -10.68 -11.19
C LEU A 104 7.31 -12.10 -11.66
N HIS A 105 7.92 -12.87 -10.78
CA HIS A 105 8.19 -14.29 -10.98
C HIS A 105 7.47 -15.09 -9.90
N TRP A 106 6.80 -16.17 -10.30
CA TRP A 106 6.08 -17.03 -9.37
C TRP A 106 6.66 -18.45 -9.44
N TYR A 107 7.07 -18.95 -8.27
CA TYR A 107 7.60 -20.28 -8.05
C TYR A 107 6.64 -21.10 -7.20
N ILE A 108 6.91 -22.39 -7.07
CA ILE A 108 6.04 -23.33 -6.34
C ILE A 108 5.80 -22.89 -4.88
N VAL A 109 6.81 -22.32 -4.23
CA VAL A 109 6.78 -22.03 -2.78
C VAL A 109 6.79 -20.53 -2.44
N HIS A 110 7.02 -19.66 -3.42
CA HIS A 110 7.13 -18.22 -3.21
C HIS A 110 6.96 -17.44 -4.51
N ALA A 111 6.81 -16.13 -4.39
CA ALA A 111 6.90 -15.18 -5.49
C ALA A 111 8.03 -14.18 -5.25
N GLU A 112 8.59 -13.69 -6.34
CA GLU A 112 9.61 -12.64 -6.34
C GLU A 112 9.11 -11.48 -7.18
N ALA A 113 9.21 -10.27 -6.64
CA ALA A 113 8.81 -9.06 -7.34
C ALA A 113 9.94 -8.04 -7.32
N SER A 114 10.04 -7.26 -8.39
CA SER A 114 10.87 -6.07 -8.45
C SER A 114 10.12 -4.92 -9.11
N ILE A 115 10.40 -3.71 -8.64
CA ILE A 115 9.88 -2.46 -9.20
C ILE A 115 11.08 -1.61 -9.62
N GLY A 116 11.05 -1.05 -10.83
CA GLY A 116 12.15 -0.24 -11.37
C GLY A 116 12.30 -0.42 -12.87
N SER A 117 13.52 -0.35 -13.37
CA SER A 117 13.84 -0.80 -14.73
C SER A 117 14.45 -2.20 -14.70
N ALA A 118 14.35 -2.96 -15.79
CA ALA A 118 14.99 -4.29 -15.89
C ALA A 118 16.49 -4.27 -15.54
N SER A 119 17.20 -3.20 -15.91
CA SER A 119 18.64 -3.09 -15.66
C SER A 119 18.98 -2.51 -14.28
N HIS A 120 18.05 -1.77 -13.67
CA HIS A 120 18.24 -1.06 -12.40
C HIS A 120 16.94 -1.15 -11.59
N PRO A 121 16.72 -2.25 -10.85
CA PRO A 121 15.59 -2.36 -9.96
C PRO A 121 15.74 -1.31 -8.84
N LEU A 122 14.65 -0.59 -8.57
CA LEU A 122 14.57 0.34 -7.44
C LEU A 122 14.44 -0.41 -6.12
N ALA A 123 13.67 -1.51 -6.13
CA ALA A 123 13.54 -2.43 -5.02
C ALA A 123 13.14 -3.83 -5.49
N GLN A 124 13.40 -4.82 -4.63
CA GLN A 124 13.05 -6.22 -4.84
C GLN A 124 12.54 -6.84 -3.53
N ALA A 125 11.69 -7.85 -3.65
CA ALA A 125 11.20 -8.61 -2.51
C ALA A 125 10.80 -10.04 -2.89
N VAL A 126 10.80 -10.90 -1.87
CA VAL A 126 10.38 -12.29 -1.92
C VAL A 126 9.29 -12.48 -0.87
N ALA A 127 8.19 -13.13 -1.22
CA ALA A 127 7.11 -13.43 -0.27
C ALA A 127 6.33 -14.69 -0.65
N PRO A 128 5.48 -15.24 0.24
CA PRO A 128 4.72 -16.46 -0.04
C PRO A 128 3.71 -16.35 -1.19
N THR A 129 3.22 -15.14 -1.49
CA THR A 129 2.25 -14.90 -2.56
C THR A 129 2.68 -13.75 -3.49
N PRO A 130 2.25 -13.75 -4.77
CA PRO A 130 2.57 -12.67 -5.69
C PRO A 130 2.14 -11.26 -5.22
N PRO A 131 0.91 -11.05 -4.67
CA PRO A 131 0.52 -9.75 -4.12
C PRO A 131 1.43 -9.27 -2.99
N LEU A 132 1.79 -10.16 -2.05
CA LEU A 132 2.67 -9.81 -0.94
C LEU A 132 4.08 -9.45 -1.42
N ALA A 133 4.64 -10.20 -2.38
CA ALA A 133 5.96 -9.91 -2.93
C ALA A 133 5.99 -8.52 -3.57
N LEU A 134 4.94 -8.20 -4.36
CA LEU A 134 4.84 -6.92 -5.05
C LEU A 134 4.60 -5.75 -4.07
N LEU A 135 3.77 -5.92 -3.04
CA LEU A 135 3.59 -4.93 -1.98
C LEU A 135 4.88 -4.67 -1.19
N THR A 136 5.62 -5.71 -0.82
CA THR A 136 6.89 -5.58 -0.12
C THR A 136 7.92 -4.83 -0.99
N ALA A 137 8.00 -5.14 -2.29
CA ALA A 137 8.85 -4.40 -3.22
C ALA A 137 8.42 -2.92 -3.35
N LEU A 138 7.11 -2.65 -3.38
CA LEU A 138 6.55 -1.28 -3.42
C LEU A 138 6.99 -0.48 -2.19
N PHE A 139 6.77 -0.99 -0.98
CA PHE A 139 7.11 -0.25 0.24
C PHE A 139 8.63 -0.03 0.38
N ARG A 140 9.46 -1.01 -0.01
CA ARG A 140 10.93 -0.82 -0.07
C ARG A 140 11.32 0.27 -1.05
N ALA A 141 10.71 0.32 -2.24
CA ALA A 141 10.94 1.36 -3.23
C ALA A 141 10.56 2.76 -2.70
N LEU A 142 9.43 2.87 -2.01
CA LEU A 142 8.95 4.13 -1.44
C LEU A 142 9.88 4.64 -0.34
N ILE A 143 10.33 3.77 0.56
CA ILE A 143 11.30 4.10 1.61
C ILE A 143 12.59 4.61 0.98
N ALA A 144 13.14 3.89 0.00
CA ALA A 144 14.37 4.29 -0.69
C ALA A 144 14.24 5.64 -1.42
N GLN A 145 13.06 5.99 -1.96
CA GLN A 145 12.83 7.31 -2.57
C GLN A 145 12.74 8.43 -1.52
N MET A 146 12.09 8.17 -0.38
CA MET A 146 11.95 9.16 0.69
C MET A 146 13.30 9.46 1.34
N GLU A 147 14.10 8.44 1.64
CA GLU A 147 15.43 8.59 2.27
C GLU A 147 16.46 9.28 1.35
N LYS A 148 16.25 9.25 0.03
CA LYS A 148 17.09 10.01 -0.93
C LYS A 148 16.69 11.47 -1.09
N ALA A 149 15.49 11.84 -0.62
CA ALA A 149 14.95 13.19 -0.77
C ALA A 149 15.23 14.08 0.46
N GLU A 150 15.82 13.51 1.51
CA GLU A 150 16.33 14.19 2.72
C GLU A 150 17.79 14.60 2.55
#